data_AF-A0A085ZJ79-F1
#
_entry.id   AF-A0A085ZJ79-F1
#
_cell.length_a   1.000
_cell.length_b   1.000
_cell.length_c   1.000
_cell.angle_alpha   90.00
_cell.angle_beta   90.00
_cell.angle_gamma   90.00
#
_symmetry.space_group_name_H-M   'P 1'
#
loop_
_entity.id
_entity.type
_entity.pdbx_description
1 polymer ?
#
loop_
_entity_poly.entity_id
_entity_poly.type
_entity_poly.pdbx_seq_one_letter_code
_entity_poly.pdbx_strand_id
1 'polypeptide(L)'
;MQNVIDRTNSFYLEMSRKVLSEKEYDVLEKLLIEKMSLSEVAENYGVTSEYVNELYEITYNKVKAVTELFLEIDHYIAKLQELKHELNPSPAQIRKEKAEKDRQKLLYNSEFPFSRRLQGVLETLEIRTIGDLADIPLKDFQHFRGFKMKCKAEFIAFIEFENIAYLFKGFSRWKTEPIVQLK
;
A
#
# COMPACT_ATOMS: atom_id res chain seq x y z
N MET A 1 42.53 14.70 -10.11
CA MET A 1 42.01 15.07 -8.78
C MET A 1 40.97 16.17 -8.86
N GLN A 2 41.25 17.32 -9.52
CA GLN A 2 40.29 18.44 -9.60
C GLN A 2 38.90 18.04 -10.11
N ASN A 3 38.83 17.25 -11.19
CA ASN A 3 37.57 16.76 -11.78
C ASN A 3 36.74 15.87 -10.82
N VAL A 4 37.40 15.11 -9.93
CA VAL A 4 36.72 14.26 -8.95
C VAL A 4 36.12 15.12 -7.84
N ILE A 5 36.86 16.12 -7.36
CA ILE A 5 36.40 17.08 -6.35
C ILE A 5 35.19 17.86 -6.87
N ASP A 6 35.28 18.39 -8.09
CA ASP A 6 34.18 19.16 -8.69
C ASP A 6 32.92 18.29 -8.86
N ARG A 7 33.07 17.01 -9.24
CA ARG A 7 31.96 16.04 -9.31
C ARG A 7 31.35 15.72 -7.96
N THR A 8 32.17 15.54 -6.92
CA THR A 8 31.71 15.30 -5.55
C THR A 8 30.95 16.51 -5.02
N ASN A 9 31.42 17.73 -5.32
CA ASN A 9 30.74 18.97 -4.94
C ASN A 9 29.38 19.12 -5.65
N SER A 10 29.30 18.82 -6.95
CA SER A 10 28.03 18.82 -7.68
C SER A 10 27.03 17.80 -7.11
N PHE A 11 27.48 16.57 -6.83
CA PHE A 11 26.62 15.55 -6.23
C PHE A 11 26.12 15.97 -4.84
N TYR A 12 26.99 16.56 -4.02
CA TYR A 12 26.61 17.09 -2.71
C TYR A 12 25.54 18.18 -2.83
N LEU A 13 25.66 19.11 -3.77
CA LEU A 13 24.64 20.14 -4.01
C LEU A 13 23.31 19.54 -4.48
N GLU A 14 23.34 18.59 -5.41
CA GLU A 14 22.13 17.92 -5.88
C GLU A 14 21.36 17.25 -4.74
N MET A 15 22.07 16.55 -3.85
CA MET A 15 21.47 15.92 -2.67
C MET A 15 20.93 16.96 -1.68
N SER A 16 21.61 18.10 -1.54
CA SER A 16 21.25 19.16 -0.62
C SER A 16 20.04 19.99 -1.08
N ARG A 17 19.72 19.99 -2.39
CA ARG A 17 18.62 20.77 -2.98
C ARG A 17 17.24 20.51 -2.35
N LYS A 18 17.03 19.30 -1.81
CA LYS A 18 15.76 18.92 -1.17
C LYS A 18 15.65 19.35 0.28
N VAL A 19 16.74 19.87 0.85
CA VAL A 19 16.91 20.09 2.29
C VAL A 19 17.24 21.56 2.61
N LEU A 20 17.73 22.30 1.61
CA LEU A 20 18.08 23.71 1.71
C LEU A 20 17.01 24.62 1.14
N SER A 21 16.93 25.85 1.67
CA SER A 21 16.27 26.95 0.98
C SER A 21 17.07 27.40 -0.24
N GLU A 22 16.42 28.08 -1.18
CA GLU A 22 17.06 28.62 -2.39
C GLU A 22 18.27 29.51 -2.06
N LYS A 23 18.20 30.29 -0.96
CA LYS A 23 19.32 31.14 -0.51
C LYS A 23 20.50 30.33 0.02
N GLU A 24 20.23 29.29 0.80
CA GLU A 24 21.28 28.42 1.36
C GLU A 24 21.94 27.58 0.27
N TYR A 25 21.16 27.14 -0.71
CA TYR A 25 21.65 26.43 -1.88
C TYR A 25 22.61 27.32 -2.70
N ASP A 26 22.21 28.55 -2.99
CA ASP A 26 23.01 29.53 -3.74
C ASP A 26 24.33 29.88 -3.01
N VAL A 27 24.29 30.02 -1.67
CA VAL A 27 25.50 30.20 -0.84
C VAL A 27 26.47 29.02 -0.99
N LEU A 28 25.99 27.78 -0.91
CA LEU A 28 26.83 26.59 -1.05
C LEU A 28 27.31 26.35 -2.48
N GLU A 29 26.52 26.71 -3.48
CA GLU A 29 26.90 26.63 -4.90
C GLU A 29 28.09 27.54 -5.18
N LYS A 30 28.04 28.79 -4.71
CA LYS A 30 29.16 29.74 -4.86
C LYS A 30 30.42 29.30 -4.12
N LEU A 31 30.26 28.69 -2.95
CA LEU A 31 31.39 28.17 -2.19
C LEU A 31 32.03 26.94 -2.86
N LEU A 32 31.22 25.97 -3.29
CA LEU A 32 31.69 24.64 -3.68
C LEU A 32 31.97 24.49 -5.18
N ILE A 33 31.26 25.24 -6.03
CA ILE A 33 31.39 25.19 -7.50
C ILE A 33 32.13 26.42 -8.00
N GLU A 34 31.72 27.62 -7.60
CA GLU A 34 32.38 28.86 -8.02
C GLU A 34 33.68 29.14 -7.25
N LYS A 35 33.97 28.34 -6.21
CA LYS A 35 35.21 28.37 -5.40
C LYS A 35 35.48 29.74 -4.77
N MET A 36 34.42 30.49 -4.46
CA MET A 36 34.53 31.74 -3.71
C MET A 36 34.99 31.47 -2.28
N SER A 37 35.79 32.37 -1.72
CA SER A 37 36.21 32.27 -0.33
C SER A 37 35.04 32.51 0.63
N LEU A 38 35.13 31.95 1.84
CA LEU A 38 34.14 32.14 2.89
C LEU A 38 33.84 33.63 3.16
N SER A 39 34.87 34.48 3.13
CA SER A 39 34.73 35.92 3.35
C SER A 39 33.97 36.62 2.22
N GLU A 40 34.24 36.25 0.96
CA GLU A 40 33.54 36.83 -0.20
C GLU A 40 32.07 36.40 -0.24
N VAL A 41 31.78 35.13 0.09
CA VAL A 41 30.39 34.65 0.19
C VAL A 41 29.68 35.30 1.39
N ALA A 42 30.35 35.44 2.53
CA ALA A 42 29.80 36.14 3.68
C ALA A 42 29.42 37.59 3.37
N GLU A 43 30.32 38.35 2.73
CA GLU A 43 30.08 39.73 2.31
C GLU A 43 28.94 39.83 1.29
N ASN A 44 28.89 38.96 0.28
CA ASN A 44 27.87 39.00 -0.78
C ASN A 44 26.44 38.77 -0.27
N TYR A 45 26.29 38.02 0.83
CA TYR A 45 25.00 37.67 1.40
C TYR A 45 24.70 38.41 2.71
N GLY A 46 25.61 39.27 3.17
CA GLY A 46 25.46 40.02 4.42
C GLY A 46 25.42 39.13 5.66
N VAL A 47 26.15 38.02 5.65
CA VAL A 47 26.26 37.05 6.75
C VAL A 47 27.70 36.98 7.25
N THR A 48 27.96 36.29 8.37
CA THR A 48 29.34 36.06 8.83
C THR A 48 29.94 34.82 8.17
N SER A 49 31.27 34.75 8.10
CA SER A 49 31.97 33.55 7.61
C SER A 49 31.72 32.35 8.54
N GLU A 50 31.53 32.56 9.84
CA GLU A 50 31.12 31.49 10.76
C GLU A 50 29.77 30.90 10.39
N TYR A 51 28.79 31.74 10.02
CA TYR A 51 27.47 31.29 9.60
C TYR A 51 27.53 30.44 8.32
N VAL A 52 28.36 30.83 7.34
CA VAL A 52 28.56 30.03 6.12
C VAL A 52 29.17 28.66 6.44
N ASN A 53 30.08 28.60 7.41
CA ASN A 53 30.67 27.34 7.86
C ASN A 53 29.66 26.46 8.63
N GLU A 54 28.85 27.05 9.52
CA GLU A 54 27.76 26.34 10.20
C GLU A 54 26.74 25.80 9.21
N LEU A 55 26.40 26.57 8.17
CA LEU A 55 25.50 26.12 7.12
C LEU A 55 26.06 24.88 6.39
N TYR A 56 27.35 24.86 6.10
CA TYR A 56 28.01 23.70 5.49
C TYR A 56 27.89 22.45 6.39
N GLU A 57 28.25 22.58 7.68
CA GLU A 57 28.19 21.49 8.66
C GLU A 57 26.76 20.95 8.87
N ILE A 58 25.78 21.84 8.99
CA ILE A 58 24.37 21.45 9.14
C ILE A 58 23.90 20.68 7.90
N THR A 59 24.23 21.18 6.71
CA THR A 59 23.86 20.54 5.44
C THR A 59 24.50 19.16 5.33
N TYR A 60 25.79 19.05 5.67
CA TYR A 60 26.52 17.80 5.64
C TYR A 60 25.88 16.76 6.55
N ASN A 61 25.56 17.13 7.79
CA ASN A 61 24.90 16.25 8.75
C ASN A 61 23.51 15.80 8.27
N LYS A 62 22.73 16.68 7.63
CA LYS A 62 21.44 16.30 7.06
C LYS A 62 21.58 15.33 5.88
N VAL A 63 22.52 15.59 4.95
CA VAL A 63 22.78 14.69 3.82
C VAL A 63 23.29 13.34 4.29
N LYS A 64 24.15 13.32 5.32
CA LYS A 64 24.62 12.10 5.97
C LYS A 64 23.46 11.29 6.55
N ALA A 65 22.59 11.92 7.34
CA ALA A 65 21.42 11.25 7.93
C ALA A 65 20.49 10.66 6.86
N VAL A 66 20.24 11.39 5.76
CA VAL A 66 19.45 10.88 4.63
C VAL A 66 20.12 9.66 3.98
N THR A 67 21.44 9.68 3.86
CA THR A 67 22.20 8.56 3.26
C THR A 67 22.16 7.33 4.17
N GLU A 68 22.24 7.50 5.48
CA GLU A 68 22.07 6.42 6.47
C GLU A 68 20.66 5.81 6.38
N LEU A 69 19.62 6.62 6.22
CA LEU A 69 18.25 6.14 5.99
C LEU A 69 18.13 5.31 4.70
N PHE A 70 18.82 5.71 3.62
CA PHE A 70 18.82 4.89 2.39
C PHE A 70 19.46 3.52 2.62
N LEU A 71 20.53 3.43 3.41
CA LEU A 71 21.13 2.14 3.78
C LEU A 71 20.17 1.26 4.59
N GLU A 72 19.38 1.86 5.49
CA GLU A 72 18.33 1.13 6.23
C GLU A 72 17.24 0.60 5.29
N ILE A 73 16.80 1.42 4.32
CA ILE A 73 15.82 1.00 3.30
C ILE A 73 16.35 -0.21 2.52
N ASP A 74 17.60 -0.14 2.05
CA ASP A 74 18.23 -1.24 1.32
C ASP A 74 18.33 -2.51 2.17
N HIS A 75 18.68 -2.36 3.46
CA HIS A 75 18.69 -3.46 4.42
C HIS A 75 17.31 -4.13 4.54
N TYR A 76 16.24 -3.34 4.72
CA TYR A 76 14.89 -3.90 4.85
C TYR A 76 14.38 -4.52 3.54
N ILE A 77 14.74 -3.98 2.38
CA ILE A 77 14.42 -4.58 1.08
C ILE A 77 15.10 -5.96 0.97
N ALA A 78 16.38 -6.06 1.32
CA ALA A 78 17.10 -7.34 1.30
C ALA A 78 16.48 -8.34 2.29
N LYS A 79 16.15 -7.91 3.51
CA LYS A 79 15.51 -8.77 4.51
C LYS A 79 14.14 -9.27 4.08
N LEU A 80 13.35 -8.43 3.40
CA LEU A 80 12.06 -8.83 2.84
C LEU A 80 12.22 -9.93 1.78
N GLN A 81 13.23 -9.84 0.92
CA GLN A 81 13.50 -10.86 -0.10
C GLN A 81 13.95 -12.18 0.53
N GLU A 82 14.82 -12.12 1.54
CA GLU A 82 15.25 -13.29 2.32
C GLU A 82 14.04 -13.99 2.95
N LEU A 83 13.19 -13.26 3.68
CA LEU A 83 11.99 -13.81 4.31
C LEU A 83 11.02 -14.43 3.29
N LYS A 84 10.85 -13.81 2.11
CA LYS A 84 10.03 -14.38 1.03
C LYS A 84 10.60 -15.72 0.53
N HIS A 85 11.92 -15.82 0.44
CA HIS A 85 12.60 -17.04 0.03
C HIS A 85 12.55 -18.11 1.12
N GLU A 86 12.78 -17.75 2.39
CA GLU A 86 12.73 -18.68 3.54
C GLU A 86 11.33 -19.27 3.74
N LEU A 87 10.29 -18.44 3.67
CA LEU A 87 8.92 -18.90 3.83
C LEU A 87 8.48 -19.79 2.66
N ASN A 88 9.07 -19.63 1.47
CA ASN A 88 8.74 -20.28 0.20
C ASN A 88 7.25 -20.66 0.02
N PRO A 89 6.28 -19.79 0.37
CA PRO A 89 4.90 -20.18 0.28
C PRO A 89 4.51 -20.13 -1.19
N SER A 90 4.12 -21.27 -1.74
CA SER A 90 3.58 -21.27 -3.10
C SER A 90 2.39 -20.30 -3.15
N PRO A 91 2.23 -19.51 -4.23
CA PRO A 91 1.03 -18.70 -4.41
C PRO A 91 -0.28 -19.52 -4.25
N ALA A 92 -0.23 -20.83 -4.51
CA ALA A 92 -1.33 -21.76 -4.26
C ALA A 92 -1.60 -21.99 -2.76
N GLN A 93 -0.56 -22.10 -1.93
CA GLN A 93 -0.68 -22.27 -0.48
C GLN A 93 -1.27 -21.02 0.17
N ILE A 94 -0.78 -19.82 -0.18
CA ILE A 94 -1.34 -18.55 0.33
C ILE A 94 -2.83 -18.44 -0.01
N ARG A 95 -3.21 -18.75 -1.25
CA ARG A 95 -4.61 -18.71 -1.69
C ARG A 95 -5.45 -19.73 -0.92
N LYS A 96 -4.92 -20.92 -0.64
CA LYS A 96 -5.60 -21.96 0.12
C LYS A 96 -5.81 -21.55 1.58
N GLU A 97 -4.78 -21.02 2.24
CA GLU A 97 -4.88 -20.53 3.62
C GLU A 97 -5.85 -19.36 3.75
N LYS A 98 -5.79 -18.40 2.80
CA LYS A 98 -6.74 -17.29 2.76
C LYS A 98 -8.17 -17.81 2.57
N ALA A 99 -8.38 -18.73 1.63
CA ALA A 99 -9.70 -19.31 1.38
C ALA A 99 -10.23 -20.05 2.62
N GLU A 100 -9.39 -20.82 3.31
CA GLU A 100 -9.77 -21.52 4.54
C GLU A 100 -10.15 -20.54 5.65
N LYS A 101 -9.34 -19.50 5.86
CA LYS A 101 -9.62 -18.45 6.85
C LYS A 101 -10.92 -17.71 6.54
N ASP A 102 -11.15 -17.35 5.28
CA ASP A 102 -12.37 -16.64 4.89
C ASP A 102 -13.60 -17.55 5.00
N ARG A 103 -13.49 -18.86 4.71
CA ARG A 103 -14.58 -19.83 4.91
C ARG A 103 -14.98 -20.00 6.38
N GLN A 104 -14.03 -19.90 7.31
CA GLN A 104 -14.30 -20.04 8.75
C GLN A 104 -14.94 -18.80 9.39
N LYS A 105 -15.00 -17.66 8.68
CA LYS A 105 -15.65 -16.45 9.20
C LYS A 105 -17.14 -16.70 9.44
N LEU A 106 -17.62 -16.27 10.61
CA LEU A 106 -19.05 -16.22 10.89
C LEU A 106 -19.71 -15.19 9.97
N LEU A 107 -20.81 -15.59 9.34
CA LEU A 107 -21.57 -14.77 8.40
C LEU A 107 -22.01 -13.44 9.04
N TYR A 108 -22.50 -13.51 10.28
CA TYR A 108 -23.04 -12.37 11.01
C TYR A 108 -21.97 -11.55 11.77
N ASN A 109 -20.70 -11.92 11.68
CA ASN A 109 -19.60 -11.06 12.15
C ASN A 109 -19.16 -10.05 11.08
N SER A 110 -19.71 -10.15 9.87
CA SER A 110 -19.56 -9.14 8.84
C SER A 110 -20.26 -7.84 9.26
N GLU A 111 -19.68 -6.69 8.92
CA GLU A 111 -20.31 -5.39 9.08
C GLU A 111 -21.38 -5.11 8.01
N PHE A 112 -21.59 -6.05 7.08
CA PHE A 112 -22.57 -5.90 6.01
C PHE A 112 -24.00 -5.92 6.55
N PRO A 113 -24.82 -4.88 6.29
CA PRO A 113 -26.17 -4.78 6.83
C PRO A 113 -27.15 -5.64 6.03
N PHE A 114 -27.38 -6.88 6.48
CA PHE A 114 -28.38 -7.76 5.88
C PHE A 114 -29.81 -7.24 6.08
N SER A 115 -30.62 -7.33 5.03
CA SER A 115 -32.05 -7.15 5.10
C SER A 115 -32.69 -8.32 5.86
N ARG A 116 -33.77 -8.04 6.59
CA ARG A 116 -34.55 -9.08 7.30
C ARG A 116 -34.96 -10.24 6.39
N ARG A 117 -35.16 -9.96 5.10
CA ARG A 117 -35.58 -10.97 4.12
C ARG A 117 -34.44 -11.91 3.77
N LEU A 118 -33.25 -11.39 3.45
CA LEU A 118 -32.09 -12.23 3.15
C LEU A 118 -31.65 -12.96 4.42
N GLN A 119 -31.62 -12.27 5.57
CA GLN A 119 -31.33 -12.87 6.87
C GLN A 119 -32.25 -14.06 7.16
N GLY A 120 -33.58 -13.92 7.01
CA GLY A 120 -34.49 -15.04 7.24
C GLY A 120 -34.29 -16.22 6.30
N VAL A 121 -33.87 -15.98 5.05
CA VAL A 121 -33.49 -17.06 4.11
C VAL A 121 -32.23 -17.77 4.61
N LEU A 122 -31.20 -17.03 5.02
CA LEU A 122 -29.93 -17.60 5.50
C LEU A 122 -30.12 -18.38 6.81
N GLU A 123 -30.95 -17.87 7.73
CA GLU A 123 -31.32 -18.55 8.97
C GLU A 123 -32.10 -19.84 8.70
N THR A 124 -33.04 -19.84 7.75
CA THR A 124 -33.80 -21.04 7.36
C THR A 124 -32.91 -22.13 6.77
N LEU A 125 -31.81 -21.72 6.12
CA LEU A 125 -30.80 -22.62 5.55
C LEU A 125 -29.72 -23.00 6.57
N GLU A 126 -29.84 -22.54 7.81
CA GLU A 126 -28.88 -22.75 8.90
C GLU A 126 -27.43 -22.34 8.54
N ILE A 127 -27.28 -21.32 7.69
CA ILE A 127 -25.98 -20.81 7.25
C ILE A 127 -25.35 -19.98 8.38
N ARG A 128 -24.22 -20.44 8.92
CA ARG A 128 -23.53 -19.78 10.04
C ARG A 128 -22.20 -19.18 9.63
N THR A 129 -21.53 -19.78 8.66
CA THR A 129 -20.22 -19.35 8.17
C THR A 129 -20.27 -18.95 6.69
N ILE A 130 -19.27 -18.21 6.23
CA ILE A 130 -19.07 -17.96 4.80
C ILE A 130 -18.83 -19.28 4.04
N GLY A 131 -18.21 -20.27 4.70
CA GLY A 131 -18.03 -21.62 4.16
C GLY A 131 -19.35 -22.29 3.81
N ASP A 132 -20.30 -22.31 4.75
CA ASP A 132 -21.65 -22.88 4.54
C ASP A 132 -22.35 -22.22 3.34
N LEU A 133 -22.17 -20.90 3.21
CA LEU A 133 -22.72 -20.12 2.12
C LEU A 133 -22.07 -20.45 0.77
N ALA A 134 -20.74 -20.64 0.75
CA ALA A 134 -19.96 -20.96 -0.44
C ALA A 134 -20.14 -22.40 -0.94
N ASP A 135 -20.56 -23.31 -0.06
CA ASP A 135 -20.84 -24.71 -0.40
C ASP A 135 -22.14 -24.89 -1.19
N ILE A 136 -23.05 -23.91 -1.13
CA ILE A 136 -24.25 -23.85 -1.95
C ILE A 136 -23.89 -23.27 -3.33
N PRO A 137 -24.12 -23.99 -4.43
CA PRO A 137 -23.90 -23.44 -5.76
C PRO A 137 -24.77 -22.19 -6.00
N LEU A 138 -24.17 -21.12 -6.54
CA LEU A 138 -24.85 -19.84 -6.77
C LEU A 138 -26.19 -19.96 -7.53
N LYS A 139 -26.25 -20.89 -8.50
CA LYS A 139 -27.47 -21.17 -9.28
C LYS A 139 -28.61 -21.75 -8.43
N ASP A 140 -28.31 -22.41 -7.32
CA ASP A 140 -29.32 -23.12 -6.52
C ASP A 140 -30.05 -22.17 -5.57
N PHE A 141 -29.46 -21.00 -5.27
CA PHE A 141 -30.11 -19.98 -4.45
C PHE A 141 -31.45 -19.50 -5.03
N GLN A 142 -31.61 -19.52 -6.35
CA GLN A 142 -32.86 -19.10 -7.00
C GLN A 142 -34.05 -20.03 -6.68
N HIS A 143 -33.78 -21.26 -6.23
CA HIS A 143 -34.80 -22.24 -5.88
C HIS A 143 -35.28 -22.09 -4.43
N PHE A 144 -34.58 -21.33 -3.58
CA PHE A 144 -35.01 -21.13 -2.20
C PHE A 144 -36.19 -20.17 -2.10
N ARG A 145 -37.19 -20.60 -1.31
CA ARG A 145 -38.36 -19.77 -1.01
C ARG A 145 -37.90 -18.49 -0.32
N GLY A 146 -38.29 -17.35 -0.88
CA GLY A 146 -37.92 -16.04 -0.33
C GLY A 146 -36.74 -15.37 -1.05
N PHE A 147 -35.84 -16.15 -1.67
CA PHE A 147 -34.73 -15.63 -2.45
C PHE A 147 -35.23 -15.09 -3.80
N LYS A 148 -35.30 -13.77 -3.91
CA LYS A 148 -35.80 -13.06 -5.11
C LYS A 148 -34.76 -12.05 -5.59
N MET A 149 -35.09 -11.27 -6.62
CA MET A 149 -34.17 -10.34 -7.28
C MET A 149 -33.45 -9.39 -6.30
N LYS A 150 -34.17 -8.85 -5.30
CA LYS A 150 -33.58 -8.01 -4.24
C LYS A 150 -32.56 -8.76 -3.39
N CYS A 151 -32.86 -10.00 -3.00
CA CYS A 151 -31.95 -10.86 -2.25
C CYS A 151 -30.70 -11.23 -3.07
N LYS A 152 -30.84 -11.45 -4.38
CA LYS A 152 -29.69 -11.67 -5.26
C LYS A 152 -28.79 -10.44 -5.36
N ALA A 153 -29.36 -9.25 -5.56
CA ALA A 153 -28.60 -8.02 -5.62
C ALA A 153 -27.85 -7.76 -4.30
N GLU A 154 -28.53 -7.97 -3.18
CA GLU A 154 -27.94 -7.86 -1.84
C GLU A 154 -26.85 -8.91 -1.60
N PHE A 155 -27.06 -10.14 -2.05
CA PHE A 155 -26.06 -11.20 -1.91
C PHE A 155 -24.81 -10.94 -2.76
N ILE A 156 -24.98 -10.40 -3.99
CA ILE A 156 -23.86 -9.92 -4.81
C ILE A 156 -23.09 -8.82 -4.06
N ALA A 157 -23.81 -7.85 -3.49
CA ALA A 157 -23.20 -6.75 -2.75
C ALA A 157 -22.43 -7.26 -1.51
N PHE A 158 -22.95 -8.25 -0.80
CA PHE A 158 -22.23 -8.90 0.30
C PHE A 158 -20.93 -9.57 -0.16
N ILE A 159 -20.99 -10.36 -1.24
CA ILE A 159 -19.81 -11.06 -1.78
C ILE A 159 -18.73 -10.06 -2.23
N GLU A 160 -19.14 -8.94 -2.83
CA GLU A 160 -18.23 -7.87 -3.27
C GLU A 160 -17.68 -7.08 -2.07
N PHE A 161 -18.51 -6.79 -1.06
CA PHE A 161 -18.12 -6.08 0.17
C PHE A 161 -17.06 -6.85 0.97
N GLU A 162 -17.27 -8.15 1.18
CA GLU A 162 -16.33 -9.02 1.89
C GLU A 162 -15.12 -9.43 1.03
N ASN A 163 -15.11 -9.08 -0.26
CA ASN A 163 -14.07 -9.45 -1.22
C ASN A 163 -13.83 -10.98 -1.28
N ILE A 164 -14.91 -11.75 -1.25
CA ILE A 164 -14.93 -13.23 -1.18
C ILE A 164 -15.40 -13.89 -2.48
N ALA A 165 -15.53 -13.14 -3.59
CA ALA A 165 -15.99 -13.65 -4.89
C ALA A 165 -15.23 -14.90 -5.36
N TYR A 166 -13.95 -15.02 -4.99
CA TYR A 166 -13.10 -16.14 -5.35
C TYR A 166 -13.51 -17.48 -4.69
N LEU A 167 -14.33 -17.44 -3.62
CA LEU A 167 -14.92 -18.63 -3.01
C LEU A 167 -16.10 -19.19 -3.82
N PHE A 168 -16.72 -18.37 -4.67
CA PHE A 168 -17.94 -18.72 -5.39
C PHE A 168 -17.67 -19.00 -6.87
N LYS A 169 -17.67 -20.29 -7.24
CA LYS A 169 -17.41 -20.71 -8.62
C LYS A 169 -18.44 -20.09 -9.59
N GLY A 170 -17.94 -19.35 -10.58
CA GLY A 170 -18.78 -18.74 -11.62
C GLY A 170 -19.47 -17.44 -11.22
N PHE A 171 -19.08 -16.81 -10.10
CA PHE A 171 -19.69 -15.57 -9.59
C PHE A 171 -19.78 -14.46 -10.64
N SER A 172 -18.70 -14.19 -11.39
CA SER A 172 -18.67 -13.12 -12.41
C SER A 172 -19.74 -13.27 -13.47
N ARG A 173 -20.10 -14.52 -13.83
CA ARG A 173 -21.17 -14.82 -14.77
C ARG A 173 -22.53 -14.78 -14.08
N TRP A 174 -22.64 -15.42 -12.92
CA TRP A 174 -23.90 -15.48 -12.18
C TRP A 174 -24.43 -14.09 -11.80
N LYS A 175 -23.56 -13.11 -11.52
CA LYS A 175 -23.98 -11.75 -11.14
C LYS A 175 -24.74 -11.03 -12.26
N THR A 176 -24.49 -11.38 -13.53
CA THR A 176 -25.15 -10.76 -14.69
C THR A 176 -26.36 -11.55 -15.18
N GLU A 177 -26.55 -12.80 -14.72
CA GLU A 177 -27.68 -13.63 -15.12
C GLU A 177 -29.00 -13.18 -14.44
N PRO A 178 -30.12 -13.05 -15.18
CA PRO A 178 -31.41 -12.74 -14.57
C PRO A 178 -31.94 -13.94 -13.77
N ILE A 179 -32.69 -13.68 -12.69
CA ILE A 179 -33.44 -14.75 -12.01
C ILE A 179 -34.64 -15.13 -12.88
N VAL A 180 -34.67 -16.37 -13.36
CA VAL A 180 -35.85 -16.92 -14.03
C VAL A 180 -36.89 -17.23 -12.95
N GLN A 181 -37.84 -16.32 -12.74
CA GLN A 181 -38.98 -16.59 -11.88
C GLN A 181 -39.95 -17.49 -12.64
N LEU A 182 -39.91 -18.79 -12.39
CA LEU A 182 -41.00 -19.68 -12.80
C LEU A 182 -42.25 -19.20 -12.06
N LYS A 183 -43.24 -18.75 -12.85
CA LYS A 183 -44.57 -18.37 -12.38
C LYS A 183 -45.34 -19.61 -11.95
#